data_AF-A0A524I670-F1
#
_entry.id   AF-A0A524I670-F1
#
_cell.length_a   1.000
_cell.length_b   1.000
_cell.length_c   1.000
_cell.angle_alpha   90.00
_cell.angle_beta   90.00
_cell.angle_gamma   90.00
#
_symmetry.space_group_name_H-M   'P 1'
#
loop_
_entity.id
_entity.type
_entity.pdbx_description
1 polymer ?
#
loop_
_entity_poly.entity_id
_entity_poly.type
_entity_poly.pdbx_seq_one_letter_code
_entity_poly.pdbx_strand_id
1 'polypeptide(L)' 'MQEEVILLLGSNSGRRIRRLQGGIAALAGGMEVGRVSRIYAGEPSGRANQPWYLNVAVRGETALA' A
#
# COMPACT_ATOMS: atom_id res chain seq x y z
N MET A 1 15.44 -14.97 -9.94
CA MET A 1 16.27 -13.96 -9.22
C MET A 1 15.34 -13.22 -8.26
N GLN A 2 15.85 -12.58 -7.21
CA GLN A 2 15.03 -11.64 -6.44
C GLN A 2 15.10 -10.26 -7.10
N GLU A 3 13.96 -9.61 -7.26
CA GLU A 3 13.84 -8.26 -7.79
C GLU A 3 13.24 -7.33 -6.75
N GLU A 4 13.76 -6.11 -6.69
CA GLU A 4 13.21 -5.05 -5.84
C GLU A 4 11.94 -4.48 -6.48
N VAL A 5 10.87 -4.37 -5.68
CA VAL A 5 9.60 -3.79 -6.08
C VAL A 5 9.15 -2.71 -5.10
N ILE A 6 8.42 -1.73 -5.64
CA ILE A 6 7.73 -0.71 -4.84
C ILE A 6 6.24 -0.80 -5.14
N LEU A 7 5.45 -1.11 -4.11
CA LEU A 7 3.99 -1.19 -4.19
C LEU A 7 3.35 0.03 -3.53
N LEU A 8 2.37 0.62 -4.20
CA LEU A 8 1.60 1.76 -3.71
C LEU A 8 0.20 1.28 -3.29
N LEU A 9 -0.10 1.37 -1.99
CA LEU A 9 -1.40 0.98 -1.45
C LEU A 9 -2.19 2.22 -1.05
N GLY A 10 -3.49 2.21 -1.34
CA GLY A 10 -4.42 3.28 -1.01
C GLY A 10 -5.74 2.76 -0.44
N SER A 11 -6.28 3.41 0.59
CA SER A 11 -7.62 3.12 1.10
C SER A 11 -8.39 4.40 1.44
N ASN A 12 -9.55 4.59 0.82
CA ASN A 12 -10.46 5.72 1.08
C ASN A 12 -11.78 5.32 1.75
N SER A 13 -12.03 4.05 2.03
CA SER A 13 -13.32 3.59 2.57
C SER A 13 -13.19 2.78 3.86
N GLY A 14 -14.18 2.93 4.75
CA GLY A 14 -14.29 2.25 6.05
C GLY A 14 -13.04 2.33 6.93
N ARG A 15 -12.58 1.19 7.49
CA ARG A 15 -11.45 1.12 8.44
C ARG A 15 -10.09 1.21 7.72
N ARG A 16 -9.82 2.36 7.09
CA ARG A 16 -8.69 2.63 6.17
C ARG A 16 -7.33 2.15 6.70
N ILE A 17 -6.97 2.51 7.93
CA ILE A 17 -5.70 2.06 8.56
C ILE A 17 -5.63 0.54 8.67
N ARG A 18 -6.72 -0.11 9.13
CA ARG A 18 -6.75 -1.58 9.25
C ARG A 18 -6.66 -2.26 7.89
N ARG A 19 -7.25 -1.67 6.85
CA ARG A 19 -7.15 -2.17 5.47
C ARG A 19 -5.71 -2.09 4.97
N LEU A 20 -5.02 -0.97 5.19
CA LEU A 20 -3.62 -0.82 4.81
C LEU A 20 -2.72 -1.80 5.58
N GLN A 21 -2.90 -1.93 6.89
CA GLN A 21 -2.14 -2.89 7.71
C GLN A 21 -2.37 -4.33 7.27
N GLY A 22 -3.62 -4.72 7.00
CA GLY A 22 -3.96 -6.05 6.50
C GLY A 22 -3.41 -6.32 5.11
N GLY A 23 -3.45 -5.31 4.22
CA GLY A 23 -2.84 -5.40 2.90
C GLY A 23 -1.32 -5.61 2.96
N ILE A 24 -0.61 -4.82 3.78
CA ILE A 24 0.83 -4.98 4.00
C ILE A 24 1.16 -6.37 4.56
N ALA A 25 0.39 -6.86 5.54
CA ALA A 25 0.59 -8.19 6.09
C ALA A 25 0.38 -9.30 5.05
N ALA A 26 -0.59 -9.14 4.16
CA ALA A 26 -0.85 -10.11 3.09
C ALA A 26 0.25 -10.16 2.03
N LEU A 27 1.02 -9.07 1.83
CA LEU A 27 2.15 -9.05 0.89
C LEU A 27 3.26 -10.03 1.28
N ALA A 28 3.39 -10.38 2.57
CA ALA A 28 4.39 -11.34 3.04
C ALA A 28 4.26 -12.73 2.38
N GLY A 29 3.12 -13.05 1.76
CA GLY A 29 2.95 -14.29 1.00
C GLY A 29 3.60 -14.29 -0.40
N GLY A 30 3.99 -13.13 -0.93
CA GLY A 30 4.56 -13.00 -2.28
C GLY A 30 5.84 -12.16 -2.37
N MET A 31 6.23 -11.48 -1.30
CA MET A 31 7.48 -10.70 -1.24
C MET A 31 8.00 -10.59 0.19
N GLU A 32 9.31 -10.38 0.33
CA GLU A 32 9.90 -9.93 1.58
C GLU A 32 9.64 -8.43 1.76
N VAL A 33 8.90 -8.06 2.81
CA VAL A 33 8.59 -6.66 3.10
C VAL A 33 9.78 -6.00 3.82
N GLY A 34 10.45 -5.05 3.17
CA GLY A 34 11.62 -4.36 3.74
C GLY A 34 11.29 -3.06 4.45
N ARG A 35 10.81 -2.05 3.71
CA ARG A 35 10.53 -0.70 4.25
C ARG A 35 9.11 -0.25 3.91
N VAL A 36 8.45 0.34 4.90
CA VAL A 36 7.12 0.95 4.76
C VAL A 36 7.24 2.45 5.01
N SER A 37 6.67 3.27 4.13
CA SER A 37 6.66 4.73 4.32
C SER A 37 5.74 5.14 5.47
N ARG A 38 5.77 6.44 5.82
CA ARG A 38 4.66 7.03 6.58
C ARG A 38 3.36 6.96 5.76
N ILE A 39 2.24 7.00 6.45
CA ILE A 39 0.91 7.10 5.84
C ILE A 39 0.63 8.57 5.55
N TYR A 40 0.16 8.87 4.34
CA TYR A 40 -0.22 10.22 3.93
C TYR A 40 -1.67 10.27 3.50
N ALA A 41 -2.38 11.30 3.92
CA ALA A 41 -3.71 11.60 3.42
C ALA A 41 -3.59 12.37 2.09
N GLY A 42 -4.38 11.98 1.09
CA GLY A 42 -4.42 12.66 -0.20
C GLY A 42 -5.84 12.75 -0.74
N GLU A 43 -6.15 13.86 -1.39
CA GLU A 43 -7.40 14.04 -2.11
C GLU A 43 -7.51 12.98 -3.24
N PRO A 44 -8.70 12.39 -3.46
CA PRO A 44 -8.90 11.49 -4.59
C PRO A 44 -8.62 12.20 -5.92
N SER A 45 -7.79 11.59 -6.75
CA SER A 45 -7.70 11.97 -8.15
C SER A 45 -8.88 11.40 -8.94
N GLY A 46 -9.39 12.16 -9.91
CA GLY A 46 -10.51 11.73 -10.75
C GLY A 46 -11.87 12.16 -10.21
N ARG A 47 -12.69 11.21 -9.75
CA ARG A 47 -14.09 11.53 -9.37
C ARG A 47 -14.14 12.35 -8.08
N ALA A 48 -14.82 13.49 -8.16
CA ALA A 48 -15.08 14.37 -7.03
C ALA A 48 -16.02 13.73 -5.99
N ASN A 49 -16.12 14.38 -4.82
CA ASN A 49 -17.05 14.04 -3.72
C ASN A 49 -16.87 12.63 -3.15
N GLN A 50 -15.62 12.19 -3.04
CA GLN A 50 -15.26 10.94 -2.35
C GLN A 50 -14.38 11.24 -1.14
N PRO A 51 -14.34 10.35 -0.13
CA PRO A 51 -13.44 10.52 1.01
C PRO A 51 -11.97 10.52 0.57
N TRP A 52 -11.13 11.19 1.36
CA TRP A 52 -9.68 11.19 1.16
C TRP A 52 -9.08 9.80 1.34
N TYR A 53 -8.12 9.49 0.47
CA TYR A 53 -7.31 8.28 0.57
C TYR A 53 -6.30 8.43 1.70
N LEU A 54 -6.04 7.32 2.39
CA LEU A 54 -4.76 7.11 3.07
C LEU A 54 -3.88 6.28 2.15
N ASN A 55 -2.68 6.76 1.87
CA ASN A 55 -1.71 6.14 0.97
C ASN A 55 -0.43 5.76 1.70
N VAL A 56 0.20 4.66 1.28
CA VAL A 56 1.47 4.17 1.80
C VAL A 56 2.25 3.47 0.68
N ALA A 57 3.58 3.65 0.68
CA ALA A 57 4.49 2.92 -0.19
C ALA A 57 5.17 1.80 0.59
N VAL A 58 5.32 0.64 -0.04
CA VAL A 58 6.01 -0.54 0.52
C VAL A 58 7.10 -0.95 -0.46
N ARG A 59 8.34 -0.98 0.02
CA ARG A 59 9.50 -1.53 -0.69
C ARG A 59 9.76 -2.95 -0.20
N GLY A 60 9.99 -3.87 -1.12
CA GLY A 60 10.32 -5.26 -0.83
C GLY A 60 11.03 -5.96 -1.96
N GLU A 61 11.37 -7.22 -1.75
CA GLU A 61 12.00 -8.10 -2.75
C GLU A 61 11.08 -9.26 -3.08
N THR A 62 10.99 -9.64 -4.36
CA THR A 62 10.14 -10.75 -4.81
C THR A 62 10.83 -11.60 -5.88
N ALA A 63 10.47 -12.88 -5.95
CA ALA A 63 10.90 -13.80 -7.01
C ALA A 63 9.82 -14.02 -8.08
N LEU A 64 8.74 -13.23 -8.07
CA LEU A 64 7.61 -13.34 -9.00
C LEU A 64 7.80 -12.60 -10.33
N ALA A 65 8.91 -11.88 -10.48
CA ALA A 65 9.26 -11.15 -11.70
C ALA A 65 9.80 -12.07 -12.80
#